data_AF-A0A1J5DM39-F1
#
_entry.id   AF-A0A1J5DM39-F1
#
_cell.length_a   1.000
_cell.length_b   1.000
_cell.length_c   1.000
_cell.angle_alpha   90.00
_cell.angle_beta   90.00
_cell.angle_gamma   90.00
#
_symmetry.space_group_name_H-M   'P 1'
#
loop_
_entity.id
_entity.type
_entity.pdbx_description
1 polymer ?
#
loop_
_entity_poly.entity_id
_entity_poly.type
_entity_poly.pdbx_seq_one_letter_code
_entity_poly.pdbx_strand_id
1 'polypeptide(L)'
;MKICITATGQGLDAEIDPRFGRCQYFTIIDPDTMQFESIENSSIGASGGAGIQAAQFVANKGVEVVLTGNAGPNAYNTLQAAGISVITGVSGKVRQAVDGYKNGKLQPPASGPTVGSHFGTGGGTASGQGLRPGMGVGRDTGTEQAQTSNDDELNALKEKSQTLRSELHNIMDRIDKLEGIKNPVTEKQTVGISDVKEALKDRADRTDPGSTEDTYFNSTPILFSRSQR
;
A
#
# COMPACT_ATOMS: atom_id res chain seq x y z
N MET A 1 -2.24 -21.08 2.93
CA MET A 1 -1.56 -19.98 2.18
C MET A 1 -0.23 -20.51 1.65
N LYS A 2 0.39 -19.98 0.58
CA LYS A 2 1.75 -20.43 0.18
C LYS A 2 2.80 -19.33 0.28
N ILE A 3 3.88 -19.62 1.02
CA ILE A 3 5.03 -18.73 1.21
C ILE A 3 6.25 -19.37 0.53
N CYS A 4 6.96 -18.61 -0.28
CA CYS A 4 8.25 -19.02 -0.84
C CYS A 4 9.39 -18.34 -0.09
N ILE A 5 10.43 -19.10 0.23
CA ILE A 5 11.60 -18.63 0.97
C ILE A 5 12.83 -19.01 0.16
N THR A 6 13.73 -18.05 -0.07
CA THR A 6 14.99 -18.32 -0.76
C THR A 6 15.97 -18.98 0.19
N ALA A 7 16.54 -20.13 -0.19
CA ALA A 7 17.44 -20.91 0.64
C ALA A 7 18.73 -21.28 -0.09
N THR A 8 19.82 -21.40 0.66
CA THR A 8 21.12 -21.88 0.17
C THR A 8 21.18 -23.41 0.13
N GLY A 9 20.25 -24.11 0.79
CA GLY A 9 20.19 -25.56 0.86
C GLY A 9 18.75 -26.06 1.01
N GLN A 10 18.61 -27.38 1.14
CA GLN A 10 17.31 -28.02 1.31
C GLN A 10 16.89 -28.05 2.78
N GLY A 11 15.58 -27.92 3.02
CA GLY A 11 14.98 -28.05 4.35
C GLY A 11 14.87 -26.77 5.17
N LEU A 12 14.21 -26.87 6.32
CA LEU A 12 13.85 -25.72 7.19
C LEU A 12 15.01 -25.14 7.99
N ASP A 13 16.10 -25.89 8.12
CA ASP A 13 17.30 -25.47 8.87
C ASP A 13 18.36 -24.85 7.95
N ALA A 14 18.09 -24.78 6.64
CA ALA A 14 18.93 -24.10 5.68
C ALA A 14 18.97 -22.59 5.94
N GLU A 15 20.07 -21.96 5.53
CA GLU A 15 20.22 -20.52 5.58
C GLU A 15 19.49 -19.86 4.42
N ILE A 16 18.98 -18.67 4.68
CA ILE A 16 18.28 -17.87 3.68
C ILE A 16 19.29 -17.28 2.70
N ASP A 17 19.02 -17.46 1.41
CA ASP A 17 19.87 -16.89 0.37
C ASP A 17 19.57 -15.38 0.23
N PRO A 18 20.61 -14.52 0.26
CA PRO A 18 20.43 -13.09 0.09
C PRO A 18 20.03 -12.67 -1.34
N ARG A 19 20.09 -13.56 -2.34
CA ARG A 19 19.83 -13.25 -3.76
C ARG A 19 18.62 -14.02 -4.26
N PHE A 20 17.50 -13.34 -4.54
CA PHE A 20 16.31 -14.01 -5.05
C PHE A 20 16.51 -14.71 -6.41
N GLY A 21 16.99 -14.00 -7.42
CA GLY A 21 17.03 -14.55 -8.79
C GLY A 21 18.07 -15.64 -9.01
N ARG A 22 19.05 -15.77 -8.12
CA ARG A 22 20.17 -16.72 -8.21
C ARG A 22 20.32 -17.57 -6.95
N CYS A 23 19.25 -17.70 -6.16
CA CYS A 23 19.27 -18.58 -5.01
C CYS A 23 19.45 -20.02 -5.46
N GLN A 24 19.98 -20.88 -4.58
CA GLN A 24 20.15 -22.30 -4.90
C GLN A 24 18.81 -23.06 -4.85
N TYR A 25 18.00 -22.78 -3.84
CA TYR A 25 16.72 -23.44 -3.62
C TYR A 25 15.60 -22.45 -3.29
N PHE A 26 14.39 -22.79 -3.71
CA PHE A 26 13.14 -22.19 -3.26
C PHE A 26 12.45 -23.17 -2.32
N THR A 27 12.28 -22.78 -1.05
CA THR A 27 11.47 -23.53 -0.09
C THR A 27 10.07 -22.94 -0.08
N ILE A 28 9.11 -23.69 -0.62
CA ILE A 28 7.69 -23.33 -0.58
C ILE A 28 7.08 -24.00 0.64
N ILE A 29 6.54 -23.21 1.56
CA ILE A 29 5.94 -23.68 2.80
C ILE A 29 4.52 -23.13 2.95
N ASP A 30 3.63 -23.98 3.45
CA ASP A 30 2.32 -23.55 3.93
C ASP A 30 2.40 -23.31 5.44
N PRO A 31 2.20 -22.06 5.92
CA PRO A 31 2.25 -21.76 7.35
C PRO A 31 1.14 -22.47 8.14
N ASP A 32 0.02 -22.84 7.50
CA ASP A 32 -1.13 -23.46 8.16
C ASP A 32 -0.85 -24.94 8.47
N THR A 33 -0.35 -25.67 7.47
CA THR A 33 -0.07 -27.11 7.57
C THR A 33 1.38 -27.46 7.92
N MET A 34 2.29 -26.48 7.89
CA MET A 34 3.75 -26.64 8.03
C MET A 34 4.37 -27.59 6.98
N GLN A 35 3.64 -27.93 5.91
CA GLN A 35 4.18 -28.70 4.81
C GLN A 35 5.12 -27.83 3.98
N PHE A 36 6.31 -28.37 3.66
CA PHE A 36 7.31 -27.67 2.86
C PHE A 36 7.77 -28.52 1.68
N GLU A 37 8.03 -27.86 0.56
CA GLU A 37 8.63 -28.41 -0.65
C GLU A 37 9.90 -27.60 -0.93
N SER A 38 11.05 -28.27 -1.04
CA SER A 38 12.31 -27.62 -1.46
C SER A 38 12.54 -27.89 -2.94
N ILE A 39 12.65 -26.83 -3.72
CA ILE A 39 12.78 -26.90 -5.18
C ILE A 39 14.10 -26.24 -5.58
N GLU A 40 14.89 -26.91 -6.39
CA GLU A 40 16.12 -26.34 -6.94
C GLU A 40 15.82 -25.28 -8.00
N ASN A 41 16.58 -24.17 -7.98
CA ASN A 41 16.43 -23.11 -8.94
C ASN A 41 17.22 -23.40 -10.23
N SER A 42 16.51 -23.76 -11.31
CA SER A 42 17.12 -23.93 -12.63
C SER A 42 17.58 -22.61 -13.28
N SER A 43 17.12 -21.46 -12.79
CA SER A 43 17.45 -20.14 -13.34
C SER A 43 18.81 -19.60 -12.92
N ILE A 44 19.56 -20.30 -12.06
CA ILE A 44 20.91 -19.90 -11.60
C ILE A 44 21.86 -19.70 -12.78
N GLY A 45 21.78 -20.59 -13.78
CA GLY A 45 22.66 -20.59 -14.95
C GLY A 45 22.28 -19.59 -16.05
N ALA A 46 21.20 -18.83 -15.89
CA ALA A 46 20.75 -17.89 -16.91
C ALA A 46 21.77 -16.74 -17.08
N SER A 47 22.24 -16.54 -18.31
CA SER A 47 23.16 -15.46 -18.68
C SER A 47 22.57 -14.07 -18.43
N GLY A 48 21.24 -13.95 -18.49
CA GLY A 48 20.48 -12.76 -18.13
C GLY A 48 19.05 -13.12 -17.72
N GLY A 49 18.39 -12.23 -16.96
CA GLY A 49 16.98 -12.41 -16.60
C GLY A 49 16.68 -13.51 -15.59
N ALA A 50 17.68 -14.04 -14.87
CA ALA A 50 17.50 -15.08 -13.85
C ALA A 50 16.38 -14.76 -12.84
N GLY A 51 16.29 -13.50 -12.40
CA GLY A 51 15.23 -13.04 -11.49
C GLY A 51 13.83 -13.05 -12.09
N ILE A 52 13.68 -12.83 -13.41
CA ILE A 52 12.37 -12.87 -14.10
C ILE A 52 11.90 -14.32 -14.20
N GLN A 53 12.80 -15.23 -14.60
CA GLN A 53 12.48 -16.65 -14.70
C GLN A 53 12.13 -17.25 -13.33
N ALA A 54 12.92 -16.92 -12.30
CA ALA A 54 12.63 -17.29 -10.92
C ALA A 54 11.26 -16.78 -10.46
N ALA A 55 10.95 -15.50 -10.72
CA ALA A 55 9.66 -14.92 -10.36
C ALA A 55 8.48 -15.61 -11.08
N GLN A 56 8.62 -15.88 -12.38
CA GLN A 56 7.62 -16.64 -13.15
C GLN A 56 7.44 -18.06 -12.60
N PHE A 57 8.53 -18.73 -12.24
CA PHE A 57 8.49 -20.06 -11.65
C PHE A 57 7.70 -20.06 -10.33
N VAL A 58 8.00 -19.12 -9.44
CA VAL A 58 7.32 -18.96 -8.15
C VAL A 58 5.84 -18.60 -8.34
N ALA A 59 5.52 -17.73 -9.32
CA ALA A 59 4.14 -17.39 -9.66
C ALA A 59 3.34 -18.61 -10.15
N ASN A 60 3.94 -19.45 -10.99
CA ASN A 60 3.29 -20.68 -11.48
C ASN A 60 3.00 -21.68 -10.36
N LYS A 61 3.73 -21.64 -9.24
CA LYS A 61 3.47 -22.49 -8.06
C LYS A 61 2.30 -21.98 -7.19
N GLY A 62 1.74 -20.81 -7.50
CA GLY A 62 0.64 -20.19 -6.76
C GLY A 62 1.07 -19.68 -5.39
N VAL A 63 2.28 -19.12 -5.32
CA VAL A 63 2.81 -18.51 -4.09
C VAL A 63 2.24 -17.11 -3.93
N GLU A 64 1.81 -16.77 -2.71
CA GLU A 64 1.23 -15.46 -2.38
C GLU A 64 2.27 -14.49 -1.80
N VAL A 65 3.27 -15.03 -1.08
CA VAL A 65 4.30 -14.24 -0.40
C VAL A 65 5.69 -14.82 -0.64
N VAL A 66 6.67 -13.95 -0.92
CA VAL A 66 8.08 -14.29 -1.08
C VAL A 66 8.89 -13.62 0.03
N LEU A 67 9.63 -14.43 0.79
CA LEU A 67 10.61 -13.99 1.78
C LEU A 67 12.01 -14.16 1.19
N THR A 68 12.75 -13.08 1.06
CA THR A 68 14.12 -13.11 0.54
C THR A 68 14.99 -12.07 1.21
N GLY A 69 16.32 -12.20 1.08
CA GLY A 69 17.23 -11.12 1.48
C GLY A 69 17.09 -9.93 0.54
N ASN A 70 17.41 -10.12 -0.75
CA ASN A 70 17.34 -9.05 -1.75
C ASN A 70 16.62 -9.51 -3.02
N ALA A 71 15.72 -8.65 -3.50
CA ALA A 71 15.08 -8.78 -4.81
C ALA A 71 15.53 -7.63 -5.72
N GLY A 72 16.04 -7.96 -6.91
CA GLY A 72 16.37 -6.95 -7.92
C GLY A 72 15.11 -6.34 -8.56
N PRO A 73 15.21 -5.18 -9.24
CA PRO A 73 14.06 -4.45 -9.78
C PRO A 73 13.24 -5.30 -10.77
N ASN A 74 13.91 -6.09 -11.61
CA ASN A 74 13.23 -6.96 -12.56
C ASN A 74 12.41 -8.06 -11.87
N ALA A 75 12.97 -8.69 -10.85
CA ALA A 75 12.28 -9.75 -10.10
C ALA A 75 11.10 -9.18 -9.31
N TYR A 76 11.31 -8.05 -8.63
CA TYR A 76 10.27 -7.37 -7.87
C TYR A 76 9.08 -6.97 -8.76
N ASN A 77 9.35 -6.37 -9.93
CA ASN A 77 8.30 -5.99 -10.88
C ASN A 77 7.52 -7.21 -11.40
N THR A 78 8.19 -8.33 -11.68
CA THR A 78 7.52 -9.56 -12.13
C THR A 78 6.66 -10.18 -11.02
N LEU A 79 7.17 -10.25 -9.78
CA LEU A 79 6.42 -10.75 -8.63
C LEU A 79 5.20 -9.87 -8.32
N GLN A 80 5.37 -8.55 -8.35
CA GLN A 80 4.29 -7.60 -8.11
C GLN A 80 3.22 -7.65 -9.21
N ALA A 81 3.63 -7.81 -10.49
CA ALA A 81 2.70 -8.03 -11.60
C ALA A 81 1.91 -9.33 -11.48
N ALA A 82 2.48 -10.35 -10.82
CA ALA A 82 1.80 -11.60 -10.49
C ALA A 82 0.93 -11.51 -9.21
N GLY A 83 0.85 -10.34 -8.55
CA GLY A 83 0.10 -10.15 -7.31
C GLY A 83 0.78 -10.76 -6.07
N ILE A 84 2.08 -11.05 -6.15
CA ILE A 84 2.84 -11.71 -5.09
C ILE A 84 3.49 -10.65 -4.20
N SER A 85 3.29 -10.76 -2.90
CA SER A 85 3.90 -9.84 -1.94
C SER A 85 5.35 -10.22 -1.68
N VAL A 86 6.27 -9.28 -1.84
CA VAL A 86 7.70 -9.52 -1.65
C VAL A 86 8.18 -8.82 -0.38
N ILE A 87 8.77 -9.59 0.52
CA ILE A 87 9.40 -9.10 1.75
C ILE A 87 10.90 -9.30 1.60
N THR A 88 11.63 -8.19 1.61
CA THR A 88 13.09 -8.15 1.55
C THR A 88 13.69 -7.92 2.94
N GLY A 89 15.00 -8.09 3.07
CA GLY A 89 15.73 -7.92 4.33
C GLY A 89 15.66 -9.11 5.27
N VAL A 90 15.15 -10.25 4.80
CA VAL A 90 15.07 -11.47 5.61
C VAL A 90 16.42 -12.18 5.61
N SER A 91 16.92 -12.55 6.79
CA SER A 91 18.18 -13.26 6.98
C SER A 91 18.07 -14.27 8.12
N GLY A 92 19.02 -15.20 8.20
CA GLY A 92 19.02 -16.30 9.19
C GLY A 92 18.49 -17.61 8.60
N LYS A 93 17.84 -18.42 9.44
CA LYS A 93 17.30 -19.73 9.02
C LYS A 93 15.91 -19.63 8.42
N VAL A 94 15.59 -20.52 7.49
CA VAL A 94 14.24 -20.63 6.89
C VAL A 94 13.16 -20.74 7.97
N ARG A 95 13.35 -21.58 8.99
CA ARG A 95 12.43 -21.69 10.13
C ARG A 95 12.15 -20.35 10.82
N GLN A 96 13.20 -19.56 11.07
CA GLN A 96 13.07 -18.26 11.73
C GLN A 96 12.28 -17.26 10.88
N ALA A 97 12.42 -17.31 9.55
CA ALA A 97 11.63 -16.48 8.65
C ALA A 97 10.15 -16.87 8.65
N VAL A 98 9.83 -18.16 8.67
CA VAL A 98 8.45 -18.64 8.81
C VAL A 98 7.83 -18.18 10.12
N ASP A 99 8.57 -18.34 11.23
CA ASP A 99 8.13 -17.90 12.55
C ASP A 99 7.97 -16.37 12.60
N GLY A 100 8.87 -15.63 11.96
CA GLY A 100 8.80 -14.16 11.85
C GLY A 100 7.57 -13.70 11.06
N TYR A 101 7.21 -14.42 10.00
CA TYR A 101 5.99 -14.17 9.24
C TYR A 101 4.73 -14.50 10.04
N LYS A 102 4.69 -15.66 10.70
CA LYS A 102 3.56 -16.06 11.59
C LYS A 102 3.32 -15.08 12.73
N ASN A 103 4.40 -14.57 13.34
CA ASN A 103 4.32 -13.59 14.43
C ASN A 103 4.04 -12.17 13.94
N GLY A 104 3.84 -11.96 12.64
CA GLY A 104 3.59 -10.66 12.06
C GLY A 104 4.76 -9.68 12.18
N LYS A 105 5.99 -10.16 12.39
CA LYS A 105 7.21 -9.34 12.36
C LYS A 105 7.65 -9.06 10.93
N LEU A 106 7.32 -9.96 10.01
CA LEU A 106 7.56 -9.85 8.58
C LEU A 106 6.20 -9.65 7.89
N GLN A 107 5.65 -8.45 7.97
CA GLN A 107 4.42 -8.12 7.24
C GLN A 107 4.79 -7.70 5.81
N PRO A 108 4.02 -8.14 4.79
CA PRO A 108 4.07 -7.48 3.50
C PRO A 108 3.68 -6.01 3.73
N PRO A 109 4.29 -5.04 3.02
CA PRO A 109 3.95 -3.63 3.24
C PRO A 109 2.45 -3.44 2.97
N ALA A 110 1.69 -3.34 4.07
CA ALA A 110 0.29 -3.01 4.07
C ALA A 110 0.19 -1.55 3.63
N SER A 111 -0.13 -1.37 2.35
CA SER A 111 -0.43 -0.07 1.75
C SER A 111 0.77 0.86 1.56
N GLY A 112 1.22 0.95 0.31
CA GLY A 112 2.00 2.07 -0.21
C GLY A 112 3.53 1.92 -0.12
N PRO A 113 4.28 2.63 -0.99
CA PRO A 113 5.73 2.56 -1.04
C PRO A 113 6.34 3.04 0.28
N THR A 114 6.98 2.13 1.02
CA THR A 114 7.67 2.42 2.28
C THR A 114 9.07 3.00 2.08
N VAL A 115 9.43 3.29 0.84
CA VAL A 115 10.51 4.22 0.51
C VAL A 115 9.86 5.47 -0.08
N GLY A 116 10.04 6.61 0.57
CA GLY A 116 9.86 7.88 -0.12
C GLY A 116 10.72 7.84 -1.39
N SER A 117 10.22 8.37 -2.49
CA SER A 117 10.91 8.46 -3.78
C SER A 117 12.15 9.36 -3.70
N HIS A 118 13.14 8.97 -2.90
CA HIS A 118 14.38 9.71 -2.74
C HIS A 118 15.54 8.81 -2.30
N PHE A 119 15.81 7.77 -3.09
CA PHE A 119 17.15 7.22 -3.18
C PHE A 119 17.76 7.74 -4.50
N GLY A 120 18.33 8.95 -4.45
CA GLY A 120 19.18 9.47 -5.52
C GLY A 120 18.67 10.71 -6.26
N THR A 121 18.60 11.88 -5.62
CA THR A 121 18.76 13.17 -6.34
C THR A 121 19.21 14.29 -5.38
N GLY A 122 20.46 14.24 -4.94
CA GLY A 122 21.01 15.28 -4.06
C GLY A 122 22.53 15.24 -4.04
N GLY A 123 23.15 15.66 -5.14
CA GLY A 123 24.61 15.69 -5.24
C GLY A 123 25.09 16.11 -6.63
N GLY A 124 24.42 17.06 -7.25
CA GLY A 124 24.90 17.71 -8.46
C GLY A 124 25.01 19.21 -8.21
N THR A 125 26.09 19.80 -8.74
CA THR A 125 26.45 21.24 -8.77
C THR A 125 27.12 21.78 -7.50
N ALA A 126 28.26 22.46 -7.52
CA ALA A 126 29.19 22.82 -8.58
C ALA A 126 30.50 23.27 -7.90
N SER A 127 31.61 22.60 -8.19
CA SER A 127 32.95 23.10 -7.81
C SER A 127 33.75 23.29 -9.09
N GLY A 128 33.39 24.33 -9.84
CA GLY A 128 34.14 24.84 -10.97
C GLY A 128 34.26 26.36 -10.85
N GLN A 129 35.49 26.86 -10.99
CA GLN A 129 35.99 28.24 -10.89
C GLN A 129 36.36 28.64 -9.45
N GLY A 130 37.64 28.78 -9.08
CA GLY A 130 38.73 29.34 -9.84
C GLY A 130 38.89 30.80 -9.44
N LEU A 131 39.82 31.07 -8.51
CA LEU A 131 40.67 32.26 -8.37
C LEU A 131 41.29 32.26 -6.95
N ARG A 132 42.62 32.39 -6.93
CA ARG A 132 43.52 32.58 -5.78
C ARG A 132 43.28 33.97 -5.14
N PRO A 133 44.13 34.51 -4.24
CA PRO A 133 44.99 33.97 -3.16
C PRO A 133 44.73 34.69 -1.81
N GLY A 134 45.01 34.05 -0.66
CA GLY A 134 44.93 34.76 0.62
C GLY A 134 45.30 33.92 1.84
N MET A 135 46.58 33.65 1.99
CA MET A 135 47.17 33.12 3.22
C MET A 135 47.09 34.23 4.29
N GLY A 136 46.06 34.19 5.13
CA GLY A 136 45.80 35.17 6.19
C GLY A 136 45.72 34.49 7.56
N VAL A 137 46.72 34.77 8.38
CA VAL A 137 46.86 34.39 9.79
C VAL A 137 45.78 35.08 10.65
N GLY A 138 45.18 34.35 11.60
CA GLY A 138 44.41 34.90 12.73
C GLY A 138 43.37 33.90 13.26
N ARG A 139 43.58 33.25 14.42
CA ARG A 139 43.29 33.77 15.78
C ARG A 139 41.77 33.75 16.04
N ASP A 140 41.24 32.70 16.65
CA ASP A 140 41.02 32.53 18.10
C ASP A 140 39.56 32.82 18.47
N THR A 141 38.97 31.93 19.29
CA THR A 141 37.79 32.08 20.15
C THR A 141 36.47 32.65 19.60
N GLY A 142 35.38 31.91 19.83
CA GLY A 142 34.04 32.53 19.89
C GLY A 142 32.89 31.55 19.66
N THR A 143 32.27 31.11 20.75
CA THR A 143 30.92 30.57 20.79
C THR A 143 29.92 31.54 20.16
N GLU A 144 29.12 31.09 19.20
CA GLU A 144 27.80 31.67 18.90
C GLU A 144 26.96 30.64 18.14
N GLN A 145 26.27 29.79 18.92
CA GLN A 145 25.06 29.13 18.44
C GLN A 145 24.02 30.22 18.21
N ALA A 146 23.90 30.65 16.96
CA ALA A 146 22.79 31.48 16.52
C ALA A 146 21.50 30.68 16.71
N GLN A 147 20.70 31.10 17.69
CA GLN A 147 19.30 30.72 17.84
C GLN A 147 18.60 31.11 16.54
N THR A 148 18.22 30.11 15.73
CA THR A 148 17.30 30.31 14.62
C THR A 148 16.04 30.92 15.20
N SER A 149 15.71 32.13 14.73
CA SER A 149 14.59 32.86 15.29
C SER A 149 13.31 32.05 15.07
N ASN A 150 12.47 31.91 16.11
CA ASN A 150 11.22 31.16 16.02
C ASN A 150 10.32 31.68 14.87
N ASP A 151 10.52 32.93 14.44
CA ASP A 151 9.82 33.55 13.32
C ASP A 151 10.28 33.01 11.96
N ASP A 152 11.56 32.70 11.78
CA ASP A 152 12.09 32.06 10.56
C ASP A 152 11.55 30.65 10.41
N GLU A 153 11.49 29.88 11.51
CA GLU A 153 10.89 28.56 11.53
C GLU A 153 9.38 28.62 11.27
N LEU A 154 8.66 29.59 11.86
CA LEU A 154 7.23 29.78 11.64
C LEU A 154 6.92 30.10 10.17
N ASN A 155 7.73 30.94 9.54
CA ASN A 155 7.58 31.29 8.13
C ASN A 155 7.90 30.10 7.22
N ALA A 156 8.97 29.35 7.51
CA ALA A 156 9.29 28.12 6.80
C ALA A 156 8.19 27.06 6.93
N LEU A 157 7.58 26.91 8.11
CA LEU A 157 6.46 25.99 8.32
C LEU A 157 5.19 26.45 7.57
N LYS A 158 4.90 27.75 7.55
CA LYS A 158 3.79 28.31 6.77
C LYS A 158 3.98 28.07 5.28
N GLU A 159 5.18 28.32 4.76
CA GLU A 159 5.52 28.07 3.36
C GLU A 159 5.39 26.58 3.03
N LYS A 160 5.90 25.69 3.89
CA LYS A 160 5.71 24.24 3.76
C LYS A 160 4.24 23.84 3.74
N SER A 161 3.40 24.47 4.57
CA SER A 161 1.96 24.21 4.60
C SER A 161 1.25 24.65 3.31
N GLN A 162 1.68 25.75 2.69
CA GLN A 162 1.14 26.24 1.42
C GLN A 162 1.57 25.35 0.24
N THR A 163 2.81 24.88 0.25
CA THR A 163 3.31 23.92 -0.74
C THR A 163 2.56 22.60 -0.66
N LEU A 164 2.39 22.04 0.54
CA LEU A 164 1.59 20.82 0.78
C LEU A 164 0.14 20.98 0.31
N ARG A 165 -0.48 22.14 0.53
CA ARG A 165 -1.83 22.43 0.01
C ARG A 165 -1.87 22.44 -1.51
N SER A 166 -0.86 23.00 -2.16
CA SER A 166 -0.76 23.04 -3.62
C SER A 166 -0.53 21.63 -4.20
N GLU A 167 0.27 20.81 -3.53
CA GLU A 167 0.46 19.40 -3.88
C GLU A 167 -0.83 18.60 -3.70
N LEU A 168 -1.55 18.80 -2.59
CA LEU A 168 -2.86 18.18 -2.38
C LEU A 168 -3.86 18.56 -3.47
N HIS A 169 -3.87 19.83 -3.89
CA HIS A 169 -4.74 20.29 -4.98
C HIS A 169 -4.39 19.60 -6.31
N ASN A 170 -3.10 19.45 -6.64
CA ASN A 170 -2.68 18.71 -7.82
C ASN A 170 -3.00 17.21 -7.74
N ILE A 171 -2.90 16.61 -6.56
CA ILE A 171 -3.28 15.22 -6.34
C ILE A 171 -4.78 15.05 -6.51
N MET A 172 -5.59 15.94 -5.93
CA MET A 172 -7.05 15.96 -6.09
C MET A 172 -7.46 16.13 -7.56
N ASP A 173 -6.86 17.08 -8.29
CA ASP A 173 -7.13 17.29 -9.71
C ASP A 173 -6.71 16.08 -10.57
N ARG A 174 -5.63 15.37 -10.18
CA ARG A 174 -5.27 14.08 -10.81
C ARG A 174 -6.24 12.97 -10.44
N ILE A 175 -6.76 12.93 -9.22
CA ILE A 175 -7.80 11.98 -8.82
C ILE A 175 -9.04 12.24 -9.66
N ASP A 176 -9.54 13.47 -9.77
CA ASP A 176 -10.71 13.80 -10.60
C ASP A 176 -10.51 13.45 -12.07
N LYS A 177 -9.30 13.69 -12.61
CA LYS A 177 -8.95 13.27 -13.99
C LYS A 177 -8.91 11.75 -14.14
N LEU A 178 -8.41 11.03 -13.14
CA LEU A 178 -8.31 9.56 -13.17
C LEU A 178 -9.68 8.90 -12.89
N GLU A 179 -10.52 9.50 -12.06
CA GLU A 179 -11.91 9.09 -11.82
C GLU A 179 -12.80 9.43 -13.02
N GLY A 180 -12.59 10.59 -13.66
CA GLY A 180 -13.26 10.97 -14.91
C GLY A 180 -12.91 10.10 -16.11
N ILE A 181 -11.76 9.41 -16.10
CA ILE A 181 -11.37 8.43 -17.13
C ILE A 181 -11.83 7.00 -16.77
N LYS A 182 -12.05 6.70 -15.48
CA LYS A 182 -12.50 5.37 -15.03
C LYS A 182 -14.01 5.14 -15.13
N ASN A 183 -14.80 6.12 -15.54
CA ASN A 183 -16.24 5.94 -15.65
C ASN A 183 -16.85 6.43 -16.99
N PRO A 184 -16.62 5.70 -18.10
CA PRO A 184 -17.68 5.37 -19.02
C PRO A 184 -18.15 3.96 -18.68
N VAL A 185 -19.40 3.81 -18.22
CA VAL A 185 -20.09 2.56 -17.88
C VAL A 185 -19.91 2.08 -16.42
N THR A 186 -20.46 2.84 -15.47
CA THR A 186 -21.30 2.29 -14.39
C THR A 186 -22.25 3.37 -13.85
N GLU A 187 -23.09 3.93 -14.73
CA GLU A 187 -24.28 4.68 -14.30
C GLU A 187 -25.47 4.39 -15.25
N LYS A 188 -25.87 3.12 -15.27
CA LYS A 188 -27.25 2.71 -15.58
C LYS A 188 -27.66 1.58 -14.65
N GLN A 189 -27.57 1.83 -13.33
CA GLN A 189 -28.44 1.15 -12.38
C GLN A 189 -28.57 1.93 -11.07
N THR A 190 -28.93 3.20 -11.18
CA THR A 190 -29.74 3.86 -10.15
C THR A 190 -31.14 3.93 -10.72
N VAL A 191 -31.99 2.99 -10.28
CA VAL A 191 -33.44 3.12 -10.43
C VAL A 191 -33.79 4.50 -9.88
N GLY A 192 -34.36 5.35 -10.72
CA GLY A 192 -34.58 6.76 -10.43
C GLY A 192 -35.38 6.96 -9.15
N ILE A 193 -34.77 7.61 -8.15
CA ILE A 193 -35.50 8.25 -7.04
C ILE A 193 -35.83 9.70 -7.42
N SER A 194 -36.13 9.92 -8.70
CA SER A 194 -36.66 11.18 -9.24
C SER A 194 -38.02 11.01 -9.92
N ASP A 195 -38.47 9.78 -10.19
CA ASP A 195 -39.79 9.52 -10.80
C ASP A 195 -40.92 9.28 -9.78
N VAL A 196 -40.63 9.20 -8.48
CA VAL A 196 -41.68 9.01 -7.44
C VAL A 196 -42.26 10.35 -6.95
N LYS A 197 -41.59 11.49 -7.18
CA LYS A 197 -42.14 12.82 -6.87
C LYS A 197 -43.05 13.37 -7.97
N GLU A 198 -42.86 12.96 -9.23
CA GLU A 198 -43.75 13.32 -10.34
C GLU A 198 -45.03 12.46 -10.31
N ALA A 199 -44.94 11.17 -9.93
CA ALA A 199 -46.08 10.25 -9.88
C ALA A 199 -47.04 10.43 -8.66
N LEU A 200 -46.68 11.27 -7.69
CA LEU A 200 -47.54 11.60 -6.54
C LEU A 200 -48.22 12.97 -6.65
N LYS A 201 -47.92 13.75 -7.69
CA LYS A 201 -48.58 15.05 -7.93
C LYS A 201 -49.82 14.94 -8.81
N ASP A 202 -49.87 13.96 -9.71
CA ASP A 202 -51.02 13.73 -10.61
C ASP A 202 -52.19 12.93 -9.98
N ARG A 203 -52.09 12.55 -8.70
CA ARG A 203 -53.20 11.92 -7.95
C ARG A 203 -53.88 12.86 -6.97
N ALA A 204 -53.41 14.11 -6.86
CA ALA A 204 -53.97 15.12 -5.95
C ALA A 204 -55.09 15.99 -6.59
N ASP A 205 -55.28 15.96 -7.92
CA ASP A 205 -56.27 16.81 -8.62
C ASP A 205 -57.57 16.07 -9.03
N ARG A 206 -57.89 14.94 -8.38
CA ARG A 206 -59.23 14.30 -8.49
C ARG A 206 -59.85 14.02 -7.12
N THR A 207 -59.88 15.04 -6.27
CA THR A 207 -60.85 15.06 -5.16
C THR A 207 -61.87 16.15 -5.45
N ASP A 208 -62.97 15.70 -6.04
CA ASP A 208 -64.26 16.40 -6.02
C ASP A 208 -64.62 16.72 -4.56
N PRO A 209 -65.05 17.95 -4.25
CA PRO A 209 -65.55 18.28 -2.92
C PRO A 209 -67.03 17.94 -2.85
N GLY A 210 -67.39 16.80 -2.25
CA GLY A 210 -68.79 16.56 -1.94
C GLY A 210 -69.13 15.16 -1.46
N SER A 211 -69.96 15.11 -0.41
CA SER A 211 -70.62 13.94 0.22
C SER A 211 -69.72 13.07 1.11
N THR A 212 -69.69 13.35 2.43
CA THR A 212 -70.59 12.88 3.51
C THR A 212 -70.41 11.41 3.89
N GLU A 213 -70.47 11.19 5.22
CA GLU A 213 -70.60 9.94 5.98
C GLU A 213 -69.27 9.32 6.44
N ASP A 214 -68.83 9.61 7.66
CA ASP A 214 -69.27 9.02 8.95
C ASP A 214 -68.83 7.57 9.14
N THR A 215 -67.78 7.37 9.95
CA THR A 215 -67.63 6.33 10.99
C THR A 215 -66.25 6.50 11.64
N TYR A 216 -66.14 7.21 12.78
CA TYR A 216 -66.28 6.73 14.17
C TYR A 216 -65.46 5.48 14.56
N PHE A 217 -64.93 5.54 15.79
CA PHE A 217 -64.01 4.63 16.53
C PHE A 217 -62.53 4.70 16.13
N ASN A 218 -61.62 5.41 16.81
CA ASN A 218 -61.41 5.72 18.23
C ASN A 218 -61.29 4.50 19.15
N SER A 219 -60.10 4.34 19.77
CA SER A 219 -59.88 4.02 21.20
C SER A 219 -58.75 3.00 21.47
N THR A 220 -57.57 3.59 21.76
CA THR A 220 -56.72 3.34 22.95
C THR A 220 -55.90 2.04 23.15
N PRO A 221 -54.80 2.14 23.94
CA PRO A 221 -53.68 1.20 24.02
C PRO A 221 -53.57 0.48 25.39
N ILE A 222 -52.41 -0.19 25.59
CA ILE A 222 -51.75 -0.57 26.86
C ILE A 222 -52.19 -1.89 27.54
N LEU A 223 -51.21 -2.77 27.81
CA LEU A 223 -50.84 -3.43 29.10
C LEU A 223 -50.36 -4.88 28.85
N PHE A 224 -49.09 -5.22 29.08
CA PHE A 224 -48.39 -5.53 30.35
C PHE A 224 -48.51 -7.01 30.81
N SER A 225 -47.34 -7.60 31.08
CA SER A 225 -47.02 -8.54 32.16
C SER A 225 -47.14 -10.07 31.96
N ARG A 226 -45.97 -10.71 32.23
CA ARG A 226 -45.73 -11.99 32.98
C ARG A 226 -46.14 -13.29 32.28
N SER A 227 -45.56 -14.46 32.54
CA SER A 227 -44.52 -14.95 33.44
C SER A 227 -44.31 -16.43 33.09
N GLN A 228 -43.06 -16.92 33.16
CA GLN A 228 -42.62 -18.28 33.50
C GLN A 228 -43.63 -19.45 33.39
N ARG A 229 -43.29 -20.44 32.56
CA ARG A 229 -43.12 -21.84 32.99
C ARG A 229 -42.35 -22.64 31.95
#